data_AF-A0A5N7W9F3-F1
#
_entry.id   AF-A0A5N7W9F3-F1
#
_cell.length_a   1.000
_cell.length_b   1.000
_cell.length_c   1.000
_cell.angle_alpha   90.00
_cell.angle_beta   90.00
_cell.angle_gamma   90.00
#
_symmetry.space_group_name_H-M   'P 1'
#
loop_
_entity.id
_entity.type
_entity.pdbx_description
1 polymer ?
#
loop_
_entity_poly.entity_id
_entity_poly.type
_entity_poly.pdbx_seq_one_letter_code
_entity_poly.pdbx_strand_id
1 'polypeptide(L)'
;MQDVTGLAASKSELKDFDTLDRMVETNSRNMIEPITADKLRENLAWSEIRILHRDYPSDFFARYLWDGRVFLINSGGSHHFAAARYIASRIEAPVPLRGRLRTYAINEMAVASLQRDYEMFVMADIPEATLGFHDAMQSFRASYLWQYLPRPYRGSRAILLPRADARSMKVAAALHEAGFFDLGLYLRGLAARQTHAHSLP
;
A
#
# COMPACT_ATOMS: atom_id res chain seq x y z
N MET A 1 -6.03 -13.05 14.85
CA MET A 1 -6.47 -11.65 14.70
C MET A 1 -5.29 -10.69 14.72
N GLN A 2 -4.32 -10.94 15.61
CA GLN A 2 -3.09 -10.16 15.78
C GLN A 2 -2.26 -9.99 14.49
N ASP A 3 -2.32 -10.95 13.57
CA ASP A 3 -1.59 -10.94 12.29
C ASP A 3 -2.11 -9.89 11.29
N VAL A 4 -3.28 -9.29 11.53
CA VAL A 4 -3.81 -8.23 10.68
C VAL A 4 -3.05 -6.93 10.95
N THR A 5 -2.37 -6.39 9.94
CA THR A 5 -1.53 -5.19 10.04
C THR A 5 -2.25 -3.90 9.64
N GLY A 6 -3.42 -3.99 9.00
CA GLY A 6 -4.18 -2.82 8.57
C GLY A 6 -5.62 -3.13 8.19
N LEU A 7 -6.39 -2.07 7.96
CA LEU A 7 -7.84 -2.11 7.67
C LEU A 7 -8.17 -1.32 6.41
N ALA A 8 -9.33 -1.56 5.80
CA ALA A 8 -9.78 -0.82 4.62
C ALA A 8 -10.87 0.21 4.92
N ALA A 9 -11.84 -0.11 5.78
CA ALA A 9 -12.92 0.81 6.14
C ALA A 9 -12.68 1.38 7.53
N SER A 10 -12.04 2.54 7.59
CA SER A 10 -11.93 3.34 8.81
C SER A 10 -12.55 4.71 8.63
N LYS A 11 -13.20 5.20 9.69
CA LYS A 11 -13.65 6.60 9.76
C LYS A 11 -12.48 7.53 10.10
N SER A 12 -11.39 6.99 10.65
CA SER A 12 -10.12 7.69 10.79
C SER A 12 -9.32 7.61 9.50
N GLU A 13 -8.58 8.67 9.19
CA GLU A 13 -7.59 8.69 8.11
C GLU A 13 -6.44 7.74 8.46
N LEU A 14 -6.52 6.49 8.01
CA LEU A 14 -5.52 5.45 8.35
C LEU A 14 -4.09 5.82 7.95
N LYS A 15 -3.93 6.72 6.96
CA LYS A 15 -2.63 7.24 6.52
C LYS A 15 -1.90 8.07 7.60
N ASP A 16 -2.62 8.56 8.60
CA ASP A 16 -2.07 9.40 9.67
C ASP A 16 -1.42 8.57 10.79
N PHE A 17 -1.53 7.24 10.71
CA PHE A 17 -1.02 6.31 11.72
C PHE A 17 -0.12 5.24 11.09
N ASP A 18 1.04 5.02 11.68
CA ASP A 18 1.98 3.99 11.23
C ASP A 18 1.50 2.56 11.56
N THR A 19 0.68 2.42 12.60
CA THR A 19 0.17 1.13 13.10
C THR A 19 -1.27 1.24 13.60
N LEU A 20 -1.99 0.10 13.61
CA LEU A 20 -3.32 0.01 14.23
C LEU A 20 -3.29 0.29 15.74
N ASP A 21 -2.18 -0.03 16.41
CA ASP A 21 -1.99 0.21 17.84
C ASP A 21 -1.97 1.72 18.13
N ARG A 22 -1.15 2.47 17.37
CA ARG A 22 -1.08 3.93 17.49
C ARG A 22 -2.45 4.58 17.20
N MET A 23 -3.18 4.05 16.23
CA MET A 23 -4.53 4.51 15.90
C MET A 23 -5.47 4.36 17.11
N VAL A 24 -5.51 3.19 17.77
CA VAL A 24 -6.44 2.98 18.90
C VAL A 24 -6.00 3.69 20.18
N GLU A 25 -4.69 3.79 20.43
CA GLU A 25 -4.14 4.55 21.57
C GLU A 25 -4.44 6.06 21.45
N THR A 26 -4.57 6.57 20.23
CA THR A 26 -4.88 7.99 19.98
C THR A 26 -6.39 8.23 19.93
N ASN A 27 -7.13 7.43 19.17
CA ASN A 27 -8.52 7.73 18.80
C ASN A 27 -9.56 6.92 19.57
N SER A 28 -9.17 5.91 20.37
CA SER A 28 -10.11 4.92 20.92
C SER A 28 -9.69 4.38 22.29
N ARG A 29 -9.08 5.23 23.14
CA ARG A 29 -8.63 4.81 24.49
C ARG A 29 -9.73 4.19 25.35
N ASN A 30 -10.94 4.75 25.32
CA ASN A 30 -12.12 4.23 26.01
C ASN A 30 -12.53 2.81 25.57
N MET A 31 -12.06 2.36 24.40
CA MET A 31 -12.34 1.02 23.87
C MET A 31 -11.27 0.00 24.30
N ILE A 32 -10.09 0.45 24.74
CA ILE A 32 -8.97 -0.41 25.14
C ILE A 32 -8.71 -0.40 26.66
N GLU A 33 -9.30 0.56 27.39
CA GLU A 33 -9.16 0.66 28.84
C GLU A 33 -10.42 0.15 29.57
N PRO A 34 -10.29 -0.70 30.61
CA PRO A 34 -9.06 -1.41 31.01
C PRO A 34 -8.71 -2.54 30.03
N ILE A 35 -7.42 -2.92 29.96
CA ILE A 35 -6.96 -4.04 29.12
C ILE A 35 -7.33 -5.36 29.80
N THR A 36 -8.52 -5.89 29.49
CA THR A 36 -9.06 -7.11 30.12
C THR A 36 -9.75 -8.03 29.11
N ALA A 37 -9.93 -9.30 29.50
CA ALA A 37 -10.69 -10.26 28.71
C ALA A 37 -12.17 -9.84 28.51
N ASP A 38 -12.75 -9.14 29.48
CA ASP A 38 -14.12 -8.62 29.35
C ASP A 38 -14.22 -7.52 28.31
N LYS A 39 -13.25 -6.59 28.32
CA LYS A 39 -13.17 -5.52 27.32
C LYS A 39 -12.88 -6.05 25.92
N LEU A 40 -12.09 -7.13 25.83
CA LEU A 40 -11.90 -7.86 24.58
C LEU A 40 -13.24 -8.42 24.07
N ARG A 41 -14.01 -9.10 24.93
CA ARG A 41 -15.31 -9.69 24.55
C ARG A 41 -16.32 -8.63 24.11
N GLU A 42 -16.35 -7.49 24.80
CA GLU A 42 -17.18 -6.33 24.43
C GLU A 42 -16.88 -5.87 23.00
N ASN A 43 -15.61 -5.67 22.67
CA ASN A 43 -15.21 -5.24 21.33
C ASN A 43 -15.49 -6.33 20.28
N LEU A 44 -15.24 -7.60 20.58
CA LEU A 44 -15.50 -8.72 19.67
C LEU A 44 -17.00 -8.92 19.41
N ALA A 45 -17.88 -8.56 20.35
CA ALA A 45 -19.33 -8.65 20.20
C ALA A 45 -19.91 -7.62 19.19
N TRP A 46 -19.10 -6.70 18.68
CA TRP A 46 -19.57 -5.71 17.71
C TRP A 46 -19.94 -6.36 16.38
N SER A 47 -21.24 -6.35 16.06
CA SER A 47 -21.82 -7.06 14.90
C SER A 47 -21.30 -6.61 13.53
N GLU A 48 -20.73 -5.41 13.43
CA GLU A 48 -20.10 -4.93 12.20
C GLU A 48 -18.69 -5.50 11.96
N ILE A 49 -18.13 -6.26 12.91
CA ILE A 49 -16.99 -7.14 12.62
C ILE A 49 -17.54 -8.37 11.88
N ARG A 50 -17.95 -8.17 10.63
CA ARG A 50 -18.81 -9.13 9.90
C ARG A 50 -18.10 -10.47 9.72
N ILE A 51 -16.77 -10.47 9.61
CA ILE A 51 -15.97 -11.70 9.52
C ILE A 51 -16.13 -12.65 10.73
N LEU A 52 -16.57 -12.14 11.89
CA LEU A 52 -16.87 -12.95 13.08
C LEU A 52 -18.35 -13.36 13.17
N HIS A 53 -19.24 -12.55 12.60
CA HIS A 53 -20.68 -12.60 12.92
C HIS A 53 -21.59 -13.00 11.75
N ARG A 54 -21.05 -13.18 10.55
CA ARG A 54 -21.85 -13.54 9.36
C ARG A 54 -21.29 -14.80 8.71
N ASP A 55 -22.18 -15.66 8.23
CA ASP A 55 -21.81 -16.85 7.46
C ASP A 55 -21.18 -16.49 6.10
N TYR A 56 -21.67 -15.41 5.49
CA TYR A 56 -21.20 -14.89 4.20
C TYR A 56 -20.83 -13.41 4.33
N PRO A 57 -19.69 -13.09 4.98
CA PRO A 57 -19.28 -11.73 5.17
C PRO A 57 -18.81 -11.11 3.85
N SER A 58 -19.07 -9.82 3.68
CA SER A 58 -18.39 -9.00 2.67
C SER A 58 -16.90 -8.83 2.96
N ASP A 59 -16.52 -9.02 4.23
CA ASP A 59 -15.17 -8.84 4.72
C ASP A 59 -14.25 -9.96 4.21
N PHE A 60 -13.01 -9.61 3.87
CA PHE A 60 -12.01 -10.59 3.42
C PHE A 60 -10.60 -10.11 3.76
N PHE A 61 -9.64 -11.02 3.74
CA PHE A 61 -8.23 -10.67 3.91
C PHE A 61 -7.58 -10.35 2.57
N ALA A 62 -6.75 -9.32 2.54
CA ALA A 62 -5.87 -9.00 1.43
C ALA A 62 -4.42 -9.11 1.89
N ARG A 63 -3.61 -9.91 1.19
CA ARG A 63 -2.16 -10.01 1.40
C ARG A 63 -1.44 -9.48 0.18
N TYR A 64 -0.48 -8.61 0.39
CA TYR A 64 0.36 -8.05 -0.67
C TYR A 64 1.75 -8.66 -0.57
N LEU A 65 2.20 -9.37 -1.60
CA LEU A 65 3.45 -10.13 -1.50
C LEU A 65 4.70 -9.25 -1.43
N TRP A 66 4.62 -8.01 -1.91
CA TRP A 66 5.77 -7.11 -1.98
C TRP A 66 6.14 -6.46 -0.64
N ASP A 67 5.30 -6.64 0.38
CA ASP A 67 5.54 -6.22 1.77
C ASP A 67 5.10 -7.24 2.84
N GLY A 68 4.48 -8.37 2.44
CA GLY A 68 4.06 -9.47 3.31
C GLY A 68 2.88 -9.16 4.23
N ARG A 69 2.38 -7.92 4.24
CA ARG A 69 1.36 -7.46 5.18
C ARG A 69 -0.02 -8.02 4.85
N VAL A 70 -0.82 -8.26 5.89
CA VAL A 70 -2.19 -8.76 5.77
C VAL A 70 -3.17 -7.70 6.27
N PHE A 71 -4.09 -7.30 5.40
CA PHE A 71 -5.13 -6.33 5.69
C PHE A 71 -6.47 -7.03 5.83
N LEU A 72 -7.30 -6.58 6.75
CA LEU A 72 -8.73 -6.91 6.74
C LEU A 72 -9.46 -5.86 5.91
N ILE A 73 -9.99 -6.29 4.77
CA ILE A 73 -10.86 -5.48 3.94
C ILE A 73 -12.28 -5.62 4.47
N ASN A 74 -12.64 -4.73 5.39
CA ASN A 74 -13.95 -4.65 5.99
C ASN A 74 -14.76 -3.48 5.40
N SER A 75 -16.05 -3.42 5.75
CA SER A 75 -16.93 -2.28 5.45
C SER A 75 -17.59 -1.69 6.71
N GLY A 76 -17.08 -2.03 7.90
CA GLY A 76 -17.62 -1.59 9.21
C GLY A 76 -16.84 -2.18 10.38
N GLY A 77 -17.01 -1.61 11.58
CA GLY A 77 -16.41 -2.17 12.81
C GLY A 77 -14.89 -2.05 12.97
N SER A 78 -14.20 -1.19 12.22
CA SER A 78 -12.72 -1.07 12.27
C SER A 78 -12.15 -0.67 13.63
N HIS A 79 -12.81 0.26 14.34
CA HIS A 79 -12.37 0.69 15.67
C HIS A 79 -12.49 -0.46 16.68
N HIS A 80 -13.62 -1.18 16.69
CA HIS A 80 -13.82 -2.34 17.54
C HIS A 80 -12.86 -3.48 17.19
N PHE A 81 -12.63 -3.74 15.90
CA PHE A 81 -11.64 -4.72 15.46
C PHE A 81 -10.24 -4.35 15.93
N ALA A 82 -9.81 -3.11 15.72
CA ALA A 82 -8.48 -2.67 16.11
C ALA A 82 -8.29 -2.68 17.64
N ALA A 83 -9.32 -2.28 18.41
CA ALA A 83 -9.30 -2.33 19.87
C ALA A 83 -9.25 -3.78 20.38
N ALA A 84 -10.08 -4.68 19.83
CA ALA A 84 -10.03 -6.10 20.15
C ALA A 84 -8.67 -6.71 19.82
N ARG A 85 -8.10 -6.39 18.64
CA ARG A 85 -6.76 -6.82 18.25
C ARG A 85 -5.71 -6.34 19.24
N TYR A 86 -5.74 -5.07 19.63
CA TYR A 86 -4.81 -4.47 20.59
C TYR A 86 -4.87 -5.15 21.96
N ILE A 87 -6.07 -5.33 22.52
CA ILE A 87 -6.25 -6.00 23.81
C ILE A 87 -5.78 -7.45 23.72
N ALA A 88 -6.21 -8.19 22.69
CA ALA A 88 -5.85 -9.60 22.48
C ALA A 88 -4.33 -9.81 22.39
N SER A 89 -3.60 -8.88 21.76
CA SER A 89 -2.14 -8.91 21.75
C SER A 89 -1.53 -8.73 23.14
N ARG A 90 -2.07 -7.84 23.99
CA ARG A 90 -1.51 -7.53 25.31
C ARG A 90 -1.84 -8.55 26.39
N ILE A 91 -2.95 -9.27 26.26
CA ILE A 91 -3.30 -10.36 27.18
C ILE A 91 -2.95 -11.74 26.61
N GLU A 92 -2.25 -11.77 25.47
CA GLU A 92 -1.85 -12.99 24.75
C GLU A 92 -3.02 -13.95 24.45
N ALA A 93 -4.22 -13.40 24.24
CA ALA A 93 -5.42 -14.19 23.94
C ALA A 93 -5.49 -14.51 22.43
N PRO A 94 -5.45 -15.79 22.02
CA PRO A 94 -5.58 -16.15 20.62
C PRO A 94 -7.03 -15.92 20.16
N VAL A 95 -7.21 -15.07 19.14
CA VAL A 95 -8.51 -14.86 18.49
C VAL A 95 -8.43 -15.33 17.04
N PRO A 96 -8.85 -16.56 16.73
CA PRO A 96 -8.81 -17.09 15.37
C PRO A 96 -9.80 -16.33 14.50
N LEU A 97 -9.36 -15.97 13.29
CA LEU A 97 -10.24 -15.44 12.25
C LEU A 97 -10.23 -16.37 11.07
N ARG A 98 -11.40 -16.60 10.47
CA ARG A 98 -11.55 -17.38 9.24
C ARG A 98 -12.24 -16.52 8.20
N GLY A 99 -11.70 -16.52 6.99
CA GLY A 99 -12.28 -15.76 5.89
C GLY A 99 -11.51 -16.01 4.61
N ARG A 100 -12.04 -15.48 3.50
CA ARG A 100 -11.36 -15.56 2.21
C ARG A 100 -10.07 -14.73 2.24
N LEU A 101 -8.96 -15.33 1.81
CA LEU A 101 -7.70 -14.63 1.59
C LEU A 101 -7.50 -14.35 0.10
N ARG A 102 -7.31 -13.09 -0.26
CA ARG A 102 -6.87 -12.64 -1.59
C ARG A 102 -5.40 -12.28 -1.51
N THR A 103 -4.59 -12.89 -2.37
CA THR A 103 -3.16 -12.58 -2.48
C THR A 103 -2.94 -11.77 -3.75
N TYR A 104 -2.23 -10.65 -3.62
CA TYR A 104 -1.90 -9.74 -4.71
C TYR A 104 -0.38 -9.75 -4.95
N ALA A 105 -0.02 -9.82 -6.22
CA ALA A 105 1.35 -9.82 -6.69
C ALA A 105 1.53 -8.81 -7.83
N ILE A 106 2.70 -8.19 -7.89
CA ILE A 106 3.22 -7.46 -9.03
C ILE A 106 3.64 -8.47 -10.08
N ASN A 107 3.20 -8.24 -11.32
CA ASN A 107 3.57 -9.07 -12.45
C ASN A 107 5.04 -8.80 -12.85
N GLU A 108 5.92 -9.74 -12.54
CA GLU A 108 7.37 -9.62 -12.78
C GLU A 108 7.69 -9.44 -14.28
N MET A 109 6.97 -10.14 -15.15
CA MET A 109 7.14 -10.02 -16.61
C MET A 109 6.75 -8.63 -17.13
N ALA A 110 5.69 -8.04 -16.57
CA ALA A 110 5.29 -6.69 -16.92
C ALA A 110 6.35 -5.66 -16.46
N VAL A 111 6.90 -5.82 -15.26
CA VAL A 111 8.01 -4.97 -14.77
C VAL A 111 9.25 -5.11 -15.65
N ALA A 112 9.64 -6.35 -15.98
CA ALA A 112 10.79 -6.60 -16.86
C ALA A 112 10.59 -5.98 -18.25
N SER A 113 9.38 -6.08 -18.82
CA SER A 113 9.07 -5.43 -20.11
C SER A 113 9.17 -3.91 -20.02
N LEU A 114 8.61 -3.31 -18.97
CA LEU A 114 8.70 -1.85 -18.76
C LEU A 114 10.15 -1.39 -18.61
N GLN A 115 10.97 -2.11 -17.85
CA GLN A 115 12.39 -1.77 -17.67
C GLN A 115 13.22 -1.98 -18.94
N ARG A 116 12.86 -2.97 -19.76
CA ARG A 116 13.51 -3.20 -21.07
C ARG A 116 13.20 -2.08 -22.05
N ASP A 117 11.98 -1.54 -22.02
CA ASP A 117 11.53 -0.59 -23.04
C ASP A 117 11.71 0.87 -22.61
N TYR A 118 11.78 1.14 -21.30
CA TYR A 118 11.82 2.50 -20.75
C TYR A 118 12.81 2.68 -19.59
N GLU A 119 13.38 3.88 -19.50
CA GLU A 119 13.82 4.47 -18.23
C GLU A 119 12.63 5.16 -17.57
N MET A 120 12.45 5.00 -16.26
CA MET A 120 11.22 5.42 -15.58
C MET A 120 11.51 6.21 -14.31
N PHE A 121 10.93 7.41 -14.21
CA PHE A 121 11.15 8.33 -13.10
C PHE A 121 9.85 8.82 -12.50
N VAL A 122 9.89 9.27 -11.25
CA VAL A 122 8.77 9.98 -10.63
C VAL A 122 9.00 11.48 -10.65
N MET A 123 7.98 12.22 -11.05
CA MET A 123 7.94 13.68 -11.01
C MET A 123 6.71 14.14 -10.24
N ALA A 124 6.83 15.19 -9.44
CA ALA A 124 5.68 15.81 -8.79
C ALA A 124 4.74 16.42 -9.85
N ASP A 125 3.42 16.28 -9.66
CA ASP A 125 2.41 16.87 -10.53
C ASP A 125 2.18 18.34 -10.18
N ILE A 126 3.21 19.16 -10.41
CA ILE A 126 3.16 20.61 -10.24
C ILE A 126 2.99 21.22 -11.63
N PRO A 127 1.98 22.08 -11.89
CA PRO A 127 1.68 22.59 -13.23
C PRO A 127 2.89 23.22 -13.91
N GLU A 128 3.62 24.09 -13.22
CA GLU A 128 4.77 24.83 -13.75
C GLU A 128 5.92 23.87 -14.11
N ALA A 129 6.21 22.91 -13.23
CA ALA A 129 7.25 21.91 -13.48
C ALA A 129 6.87 20.96 -14.63
N THR A 130 5.59 20.57 -14.70
CA THR A 130 5.10 19.65 -15.73
C THR A 130 5.10 20.30 -17.11
N LEU A 131 4.68 21.57 -17.20
CA LEU A 131 4.74 22.35 -18.43
C LEU A 131 6.19 22.60 -18.85
N GLY A 132 7.04 23.05 -17.92
CA GLY A 132 8.46 23.26 -18.21
C GLY A 132 9.17 22.00 -18.68
N PHE A 133 8.88 20.85 -18.07
CA PHE A 133 9.39 19.56 -18.53
C PHE A 133 8.87 19.24 -19.95
N HIS A 134 7.57 19.42 -20.21
CA HIS A 134 7.00 19.18 -21.53
C HIS A 134 7.65 20.06 -22.61
N ASP A 135 7.80 21.36 -22.36
CA ASP A 135 8.39 22.31 -23.30
C ASP A 135 9.86 22.00 -23.56
N ALA A 136 10.60 21.57 -22.53
CA ALA A 136 11.98 21.10 -22.68
C ALA A 136 12.07 19.83 -23.55
N MET A 137 11.18 18.86 -23.32
CA MET A 137 11.11 17.64 -24.13
C MET A 137 10.76 17.95 -25.59
N GLN A 138 9.81 18.85 -25.84
CA GLN A 138 9.46 19.31 -27.19
C GLN A 138 10.63 20.03 -27.87
N SER A 139 11.26 20.98 -27.20
CA SER A 139 12.38 21.78 -27.73
C SER A 139 13.58 20.90 -28.05
N PHE A 140 13.89 19.96 -27.15
CA PHE A 140 14.94 18.97 -27.36
C PHE A 140 14.54 17.85 -28.34
N ARG A 141 13.26 17.75 -28.68
CA ARG A 141 12.61 16.70 -29.49
C ARG A 141 12.91 15.29 -28.96
N ALA A 142 12.76 15.10 -27.66
CA ALA A 142 12.83 13.79 -27.02
C ALA A 142 11.42 13.23 -26.80
N SER A 143 11.24 11.94 -27.09
CA SER A 143 9.96 11.25 -26.89
C SER A 143 9.78 10.87 -25.42
N TYR A 144 8.56 10.95 -24.91
CA TYR A 144 8.24 10.41 -23.59
C TYR A 144 6.76 10.09 -23.46
N LEU A 145 6.45 9.20 -22.53
CA LEU A 145 5.11 8.94 -22.04
C LEU A 145 5.02 9.38 -20.58
N TRP A 146 3.80 9.60 -20.10
CA TRP A 146 3.59 9.84 -18.68
C TRP A 146 2.24 9.27 -18.23
N GLN A 147 2.13 8.98 -16.94
CA GLN A 147 0.88 8.56 -16.30
C GLN A 147 0.84 9.00 -14.84
N TYR A 148 -0.35 9.34 -14.33
CA TYR A 148 -0.58 9.57 -12.91
C TYR A 148 -0.27 8.33 -12.06
N LEU A 149 0.44 8.52 -10.95
CA LEU A 149 0.63 7.43 -10.00
C LEU A 149 -0.68 7.14 -9.23
N PRO A 150 -0.91 5.87 -8.84
CA PRO A 150 -2.09 5.49 -8.07
C PRO A 150 -2.07 6.10 -6.66
N ARG A 151 -3.21 6.03 -5.95
CA ARG A 151 -3.25 6.42 -4.52
C ARG A 151 -2.21 5.62 -3.71
N PRO A 152 -1.55 6.22 -2.72
CA PRO A 152 -1.73 7.60 -2.24
C PRO A 152 -1.00 8.68 -3.06
N TYR A 153 -0.21 8.31 -4.07
CA TYR A 153 0.70 9.18 -4.81
C TYR A 153 0.07 10.00 -5.95
N ARG A 154 -1.21 10.36 -5.85
CA ARG A 154 -1.92 11.06 -6.95
C ARG A 154 -1.34 12.43 -7.31
N GLY A 155 -0.59 13.06 -6.41
CA GLY A 155 0.15 14.30 -6.68
C GLY A 155 1.47 14.10 -7.43
N SER A 156 1.65 12.97 -8.10
CA SER A 156 2.88 12.60 -8.79
C SER A 156 2.58 11.78 -10.04
N ARG A 157 3.53 11.77 -10.96
CA ARG A 157 3.45 11.12 -12.27
C ARG A 157 4.66 10.23 -12.48
N ALA A 158 4.44 9.10 -13.14
CA ALA A 158 5.50 8.36 -13.79
C ALA A 158 5.84 9.04 -15.12
N ILE A 159 7.13 9.27 -15.36
CA ILE A 159 7.69 9.67 -16.65
C ILE A 159 8.41 8.46 -17.23
N LEU A 160 8.07 8.07 -18.45
CA LEU A 160 8.65 6.93 -19.15
C LEU A 160 9.38 7.42 -20.40
N LEU A 161 10.69 7.21 -20.41
CA LEU A 161 11.60 7.61 -21.48
C LEU A 161 11.95 6.38 -22.31
N PRO A 162 11.50 6.28 -23.58
CA PRO A 162 11.75 5.11 -24.42
C PRO A 162 13.24 4.90 -24.63
N ARG A 163 13.75 3.70 -24.33
CA ARG A 163 15.18 3.39 -24.51
C ARG A 163 15.63 3.39 -25.97
N ALA A 164 14.69 3.18 -26.89
CA ALA A 164 14.95 3.22 -28.33
C ALA A 164 15.19 4.65 -28.85
N ASP A 165 14.83 5.69 -28.09
CA ASP A 165 15.06 7.09 -28.46
C ASP A 165 16.36 7.61 -27.78
N ALA A 166 17.39 7.85 -28.60
CA ALA A 166 18.68 8.33 -28.13
C ALA A 166 18.61 9.70 -27.41
N ARG A 167 17.65 10.56 -27.75
CA ARG A 167 17.46 11.85 -27.06
C ARG A 167 16.81 11.63 -25.71
N SER A 168 15.82 10.75 -25.63
CA SER A 168 15.22 10.34 -24.35
C SER A 168 16.24 9.74 -23.40
N MET A 169 17.22 8.99 -23.91
CA MET A 169 18.31 8.46 -23.09
C MET A 169 19.27 9.53 -22.56
N LYS A 170 19.49 10.62 -23.29
CA LYS A 170 20.23 11.79 -22.76
C LYS A 170 19.46 12.47 -21.63
N VAL A 171 18.13 12.59 -21.78
CA VAL A 171 17.26 13.11 -20.72
C VAL A 171 17.29 12.19 -19.50
N ALA A 172 17.24 10.87 -19.69
CA ALA A 172 17.32 9.90 -18.61
C ALA A 172 18.63 10.02 -17.83
N ALA A 173 19.77 10.19 -18.53
CA ALA A 173 21.06 10.44 -17.88
C ALA A 173 21.04 11.71 -17.04
N ALA A 174 20.45 12.81 -17.55
CA ALA A 174 20.31 14.05 -16.80
C ALA A 174 19.40 13.91 -15.57
N LEU A 175 18.31 13.13 -15.66
CA LEU A 175 17.42 12.88 -14.52
C LEU A 175 18.09 12.01 -13.46
N HIS A 176 18.88 11.01 -13.86
CA HIS A 176 19.71 10.22 -12.94
C HIS A 176 20.74 11.11 -12.22
N GLU A 177 21.45 11.96 -12.96
CA GLU A 177 22.42 12.91 -12.39
C GLU A 177 21.77 13.90 -11.42
N ALA A 178 20.55 14.35 -11.75
CA ALA A 178 19.74 15.21 -10.88
C ALA A 178 19.10 14.49 -9.69
N GLY A 179 19.28 13.17 -9.55
CA GLY A 179 18.79 12.39 -8.41
C GLY A 179 17.28 12.16 -8.41
N PHE A 180 16.62 12.14 -9.57
CA PHE A 180 15.20 11.80 -9.65
C PHE A 180 14.95 10.37 -9.17
N PHE A 181 13.79 10.14 -8.55
CA PHE A 181 13.42 8.82 -8.05
C PHE A 181 13.24 7.83 -9.20
N ASP A 182 14.06 6.77 -9.21
CA ASP A 182 14.00 5.70 -10.20
C ASP A 182 12.84 4.74 -9.90
N LEU A 183 11.75 4.93 -10.64
CA LEU A 183 10.54 4.11 -10.53
C LEU A 183 10.80 2.67 -11.02
N GLY A 184 11.64 2.48 -12.04
CA GLY A 184 11.94 1.17 -12.58
C GLY A 184 12.70 0.30 -11.60
N LEU A 185 13.76 0.83 -11.00
CA LEU A 185 14.51 0.17 -9.94
C LEU A 185 13.60 -0.17 -8.76
N TYR A 186 12.73 0.75 -8.35
CA TYR A 186 11.79 0.53 -7.26
C TYR A 186 10.80 -0.61 -7.55
N LEU A 187 10.17 -0.62 -8.73
CA LEU A 187 9.23 -1.67 -9.14
C LEU A 187 9.92 -3.04 -9.23
N ARG A 188 11.15 -3.09 -9.73
CA ARG A 188 11.96 -4.32 -9.73
C ARG A 188 12.25 -4.81 -8.31
N GLY A 189 12.61 -3.90 -7.42
CA GLY A 189 12.86 -4.21 -6.00
C GLY A 189 11.60 -4.75 -5.31
N LEU A 190 10.43 -4.15 -5.57
CA LEU A 190 9.16 -4.67 -5.08
C LEU A 190 8.86 -6.05 -5.63
N ALA A 191 9.03 -6.27 -6.94
CA ALA A 191 8.80 -7.55 -7.59
C ALA A 191 9.65 -8.68 -7.00
N ALA A 192 10.96 -8.43 -6.82
CA ALA A 192 11.90 -9.39 -6.24
C ALA A 192 11.58 -9.76 -4.79
N ARG A 193 11.02 -8.83 -3.99
CA ARG A 193 10.60 -9.12 -2.60
C ARG A 193 9.49 -10.17 -2.51
N GLN A 194 8.66 -10.28 -3.55
CA GLN A 194 7.51 -11.19 -3.55
C GLN A 194 7.92 -12.65 -3.65
N THR A 195 9.00 -12.92 -4.40
CA THR A 195 9.54 -14.26 -4.61
C THR A 195 10.04 -14.86 -3.29
N HIS A 196 10.55 -14.02 -2.37
CA HIS A 196 10.92 -14.42 -1.02
C HIS A 196 9.72 -14.64 -0.09
N ALA A 197 8.62 -13.92 -0.30
CA ALA A 197 7.38 -14.09 0.47
C ALA A 197 6.60 -15.36 0.08
N HIS A 198 6.90 -15.96 -1.08
CA HIS A 198 6.36 -17.26 -1.51
C HIS A 198 7.05 -18.47 -0.87
N SER A 199 8.16 -18.26 -0.16
CA SER A 199 8.98 -19.33 0.43
C SER A 199 8.66 -19.63 1.89
N LEU A 200 7.69 -18.95 2.50
CA LEU A 200 7.30 -19.19 3.89
C LEU A 200 6.13 -20.20 3.94
N PRO A 201 6.33 -21.36 4.59
CA PRO A 201 5.33 -22.42 4.71
C PRO A 201 4.11 -22.00 5.55
#